data_AF-A0A368THK0-F1
#
_entry.id   AF-A0A368THK0-F1
#
_cell.length_a   1.000
_cell.length_b   1.000
_cell.length_c   1.000
_cell.angle_alpha   90.00
_cell.angle_beta   90.00
_cell.angle_gamma   90.00
#
_symmetry.space_group_name_H-M   'P 1'
#
loop_
_entity.id
_entity.type
_entity.pdbx_description
1 polymer ?
#
loop_
_entity_poly.entity_id
_entity_poly.type
_entity_poly.pdbx_seq_one_letter_code
_entity_poly.pdbx_strand_id
1 'polypeptide(L)' 'MVNSVKTNIKCGKCGKPISDAVYEFGGVKLCEDCYLDDVIASQPRKCVMK' A
#
# COMPACT_ATOMS: atom_id res chain seq x y z
N MET A 1 -1.73 -25.30 16.92
CA MET A 1 -0.78 -25.04 15.80
C MET A 1 -1.33 -23.85 15.06
N VAL A 2 -0.89 -22.63 15.37
CA VAL A 2 -1.38 -21.45 14.64
C VAL A 2 -0.58 -21.42 13.35
N ASN A 3 -1.13 -21.97 12.26
CA ASN A 3 -0.59 -21.77 10.92
C ASN A 3 -0.68 -20.26 10.65
N SER A 4 0.36 -19.52 11.03
CA SER A 4 0.64 -18.20 10.48
C SER A 4 0.88 -18.43 9.00
N VAL A 5 -0.19 -18.37 8.21
CA VAL A 5 -0.11 -18.21 6.77
C VAL A 5 0.65 -16.92 6.58
N LYS A 6 1.99 -17.02 6.47
CA LYS A 6 2.85 -15.94 6.00
C LYS A 6 2.48 -15.75 4.54
N THR A 7 1.36 -15.08 4.30
CA THR A 7 0.95 -14.65 2.97
C THR A 7 2.10 -13.78 2.51
N ASN A 8 2.96 -14.33 1.65
CA ASN A 8 4.19 -13.70 1.17
C ASN A 8 3.82 -12.65 0.13
N ILE A 9 2.98 -11.70 0.55
CA ILE A 9 2.41 -10.67 -0.30
C ILE A 9 3.53 -9.69 -0.58
N LYS A 10 3.75 -9.39 -1.85
CA LYS A 10 4.73 -8.41 -2.29
C LYS A 10 4.00 -7.18 -2.77
N CYS A 11 4.57 -6.01 -2.50
CA CYS A 11 4.09 -4.77 -3.05
C CYS A 11 4.20 -4.79 -4.57
N GLY A 12 3.08 -4.55 -5.26
CA GLY A 12 3.02 -4.50 -6.72
C GLY A 12 3.81 -3.35 -7.34
N LYS A 13 4.12 -2.29 -6.56
CA LYS A 13 4.92 -1.13 -7.02
C LYS A 13 6.42 -1.34 -6.85
N CYS A 14 6.84 -1.68 -5.63
CA CYS A 14 8.27 -1.72 -5.28
C CYS A 14 8.85 -3.14 -5.20
N GLY A 15 8.01 -4.18 -5.30
CA GLY A 15 8.41 -5.59 -5.25
C GLY A 15 8.85 -6.09 -3.87
N LYS A 16 8.84 -5.23 -2.84
CA LYS A 16 9.23 -5.61 -1.47
C LYS A 16 8.16 -6.49 -0.81
N PRO A 17 8.56 -7.47 0.01
CA PRO A 17 7.62 -8.26 0.81
C PRO A 17 6.96 -7.36 1.86
N ILE A 18 5.65 -7.52 2.01
CA ILE A 18 4.82 -6.82 2.98
C ILE A 18 4.68 -7.72 4.21
N SER A 19 5.35 -7.34 5.29
CA SER A 19 5.41 -8.15 6.52
C SER A 19 4.29 -7.84 7.51
N ASP A 20 3.78 -6.60 7.48
CA ASP A 20 2.83 -6.08 8.47
C ASP A 20 1.43 -5.90 7.87
N ALA A 21 1.24 -4.82 7.10
CA ALA A 21 -0.06 -4.41 6.59
C ALA A 21 -0.05 -4.31 5.07
N VAL A 22 -0.97 -5.06 4.43
CA VAL A 22 -1.18 -5.05 2.97
C VAL A 22 -2.33 -4.09 2.67
N TYR A 23 -2.05 -3.09 1.84
CA TYR A 23 -3.05 -2.14 1.38
C TYR A 23 -3.44 -2.47 -0.05
N GLU A 24 -4.70 -2.26 -0.43
CA GLU A 24 -5.17 -2.48 -1.80
C GLU A 24 -5.69 -1.17 -2.38
N PHE A 25 -5.12 -0.74 -3.51
CA PHE A 25 -5.51 0.48 -4.21
C PHE A 25 -5.72 0.17 -5.69
N GLY A 26 -6.92 0.40 -6.22
CA GLY A 26 -7.23 0.08 -7.63
C GLY A 26 -7.02 -1.39 -8.02
N GLY A 27 -7.12 -2.32 -7.06
CA GLY A 27 -6.91 -3.77 -7.28
C GLY A 27 -5.45 -4.24 -7.21
N VAL A 28 -4.49 -3.36 -6.92
CA VAL A 28 -3.10 -3.74 -6.67
C VAL A 28 -2.76 -3.69 -5.18
N LYS A 29 -2.03 -4.69 -4.70
CA LYS A 29 -1.55 -4.79 -3.31
C LYS A 29 -0.26 -3.98 -3.15
N LEU A 30 -0.24 -3.05 -2.22
CA LEU A 30 0.83 -2.10 -1.97
C LEU A 30 1.26 -2.16 -0.51
N CYS A 31 2.54 -1.89 -0.26
CA CYS A 31 3.02 -1.60 1.09
C CYS A 31 2.53 -0.22 1.53
N GLU A 32 2.58 0.04 2.84
CA GLU A 32 2.14 1.31 3.44
C GLU A 32 2.72 2.53 2.71
N ASP A 33 4.04 2.57 2.48
CA ASP A 33 4.71 3.67 1.77
C ASP A 33 4.11 3.92 0.38
N CYS A 34 4.04 2.88 -0.45
CA CYS A 34 3.54 3.00 -1.83
C CYS A 34 2.06 3.36 -1.88
N TYR A 35 1.27 2.82 -0.93
CA TYR A 35 -0.14 3.15 -0.79
C TYR A 35 -0.34 4.62 -0.42
N LEU A 36 0.41 5.13 0.57
CA LEU A 36 0.35 6.53 0.96
C LEU A 36 0.72 7.45 -0.20
N ASP A 37 1.79 7.15 -0.95
CA ASP A 37 2.15 7.91 -2.15
C ASP A 37 1.02 7.96 -3.19
N ASP A 38 0.41 6.82 -3.53
CA ASP A 38 -0.69 6.76 -4.51
C ASP A 38 -1.98 7.43 -4.01
N VAL A 39 -2.30 7.27 -2.72
CA VAL A 39 -3.48 7.90 -2.10
C VAL A 39 -3.29 9.41 -2.04
N ILE A 40 -2.12 9.90 -1.63
CA ILE A 40 -1.81 11.33 -1.61
C ILE A 40 -1.78 11.91 -3.02
N ALA A 41 -1.31 11.16 -4.01
CA ALA A 41 -1.33 11.57 -5.41
C ALA A 41 -2.75 11.57 -6.00
N SER A 42 -3.59 10.60 -5.62
CA SER A 42 -4.97 10.48 -6.10
C SER A 42 -5.94 11.41 -5.40
N GLN A 43 -5.65 11.80 -4.16
CA GLN A 43 -6.41 12.87 -3.54
C GLN A 43 -6.10 14.18 -4.26
N PRO A 44 -7.12 14.90 -4.77
CA PRO A 44 -6.89 16.22 -5.32
C PRO A 44 -6.32 17.04 -4.17
N ARG A 45 -5.04 17.43 -4.29
CA ARG A 45 -4.38 18.30 -3.32
C ARG A 45 -5.18 19.58 -3.23
N LYS A 46 -6.18 19.63 -2.35
CA LYS A 46 -6.80 20.87 -1.88
C LYS A 46 -5.83 21.56 -0.92
N CYS A 47 -4.58 21.73 -1.32
CA CYS A 47 -3.78 22.83 -0.82
C CYS A 47 -4.20 24.05 -1.64
N VAL A 48 -5.40 24.53 -1.36
CA VAL A 48 -5.75 25.93 -1.61
C VAL A 48 -4.91 26.71 -0.61
N MET A 49 -3.69 27.07 -1.03
CA MET A 49 -2.99 28.19 -0.44
C MET A 49 -3.79 29.42 -0.85
N LYS A 50 -4.50 30.03 0.09
CA LYS A 50 -5.12 31.34 -0.09
C LYS A 50 -4.27 32.37 0.65
#